data_AF-A0A1V6Q8K5-F1
#
_entry.id   AF-A0A1V6Q8K5-F1
#
_cell.length_a   1.000
_cell.length_b   1.000
_cell.length_c   1.000
_cell.angle_alpha   90.00
_cell.angle_beta   90.00
_cell.angle_gamma   90.00
#
_symmetry.space_group_name_H-M   'P 1'
#
loop_
_entity.id
_entity.type
_entity.pdbx_description
1 polymer ?
#
loop_
_entity_poly.entity_id
_entity_poly.type
_entity_poly.pdbx_seq_one_letter_code
_entity_poly.pdbx_strand_id
1 'polypeptide(L)'
;MSLFAHWEQLVPGVPCPINFTNEDVDLHSKEEENITGVGKLLALFRDESVLPADGMVDPKDYEIARKNSRKFKDIFIGLAKDDEEKELFTKLWPYQEPANTEGL
;
A
#
# COMPACT_ATOMS: atom_id res chain seq x y z
N MET A 1 -0.68 -19.92 9.46
CA MET A 1 -1.34 -21.19 9.09
C MET A 1 -2.81 -20.89 8.80
N SER A 2 -3.32 -21.31 7.64
CA SER A 2 -4.69 -20.98 7.19
C SER A 2 -5.71 -22.03 7.66
N LEU A 3 -6.86 -21.57 8.15
CA LEU A 3 -8.03 -22.38 8.54
C LEU A 3 -8.48 -23.31 7.39
N PHE A 4 -8.44 -22.79 6.15
CA PHE A 4 -8.78 -23.54 4.95
C PHE A 4 -7.98 -24.83 4.80
N ALA A 5 -6.67 -24.78 5.09
CA ALA A 5 -5.76 -25.92 4.91
C ALA A 5 -6.09 -27.12 5.83
N HIS A 6 -6.91 -26.90 6.87
CA HIS A 6 -7.28 -27.92 7.85
C HIS A 6 -8.78 -28.23 7.83
N TRP A 7 -9.54 -27.69 6.86
CA TRP A 7 -11.00 -27.78 6.86
C TRP A 7 -11.51 -29.22 6.87
N GLU A 8 -10.93 -30.11 6.07
CA GLU A 8 -11.34 -31.53 6.04
C GLU A 8 -11.14 -32.24 7.39
N GLN A 9 -10.16 -31.81 8.18
CA GLN A 9 -9.90 -32.36 9.51
C GLN A 9 -10.88 -31.81 10.56
N LEU A 10 -11.33 -30.56 10.38
CA LEU A 10 -12.21 -29.86 11.31
C LEU A 10 -13.69 -30.18 11.06
N VAL A 11 -14.09 -30.26 9.79
CA VAL A 11 -15.48 -30.50 9.36
C VAL A 11 -15.50 -31.53 8.21
N PRO A 12 -15.31 -32.82 8.52
CA PRO A 12 -15.23 -33.87 7.50
C PRO A 12 -16.51 -33.96 6.66
N GLY A 13 -16.35 -34.13 5.34
CA GLY A 13 -17.47 -34.32 4.42
C GLY A 13 -18.32 -33.07 4.13
N VAL A 14 -17.96 -31.90 4.69
CA VAL A 14 -18.57 -30.62 4.35
C VAL A 14 -17.56 -29.81 3.53
N PRO A 15 -17.90 -29.37 2.30
CA PRO A 15 -17.00 -28.52 1.51
C PRO A 15 -16.65 -27.23 2.26
N CYS A 16 -15.41 -26.78 2.14
CA CYS A 16 -15.02 -25.50 2.73
C CYS A 16 -15.82 -24.37 2.08
N PRO A 17 -16.51 -23.52 2.86
CA PRO A 17 -17.28 -22.40 2.31
C PRO A 17 -16.37 -21.30 1.75
N ILE A 18 -15.09 -21.31 2.12
CA ILE A 18 -14.07 -20.41 1.59
C ILE A 18 -13.27 -21.20 0.58
N ASN A 19 -13.32 -20.80 -0.68
CA ASN A 19 -12.49 -21.37 -1.73
C ASN A 19 -11.97 -20.23 -2.60
N PHE A 20 -10.70 -20.31 -2.98
CA PHE A 20 -10.06 -19.35 -3.87
C PHE A 20 -9.79 -20.03 -5.20
N THR A 21 -10.16 -19.36 -6.28
CA THR A 21 -9.77 -19.77 -7.62
C THR A 21 -8.25 -19.55 -7.81
N ASN A 22 -7.67 -20.18 -8.82
CA ASN A 22 -6.27 -19.91 -9.17
C ASN A 22 -6.05 -18.43 -9.54
N GLU A 23 -7.07 -17.78 -10.09
CA GLU A 23 -7.05 -16.34 -10.39
C GLU A 23 -7.01 -15.50 -9.11
N ASP A 24 -7.81 -15.85 -8.09
CA ASP A 24 -7.78 -15.15 -6.79
C ASP A 24 -6.39 -15.23 -6.14
N VAL A 25 -5.73 -16.39 -6.24
CA VAL A 25 -4.38 -16.60 -5.70
C VAL A 25 -3.32 -15.79 -6.46
N ASP A 26 -3.43 -15.74 -7.79
CA ASP A 26 -2.51 -14.95 -8.63
C ASP A 26 -2.67 -13.45 -8.39
N LEU A 27 -3.92 -12.96 -8.33
CA LEU A 27 -4.23 -11.58 -7.98
C LEU A 27 -3.70 -11.20 -6.59
N HIS A 28 -3.88 -12.08 -5.60
CA HIS A 28 -3.37 -11.83 -4.26
C HIS A 28 -1.84 -11.76 -4.23
N SER A 29 -1.16 -12.65 -4.97
CA SER A 29 0.31 -12.65 -5.05
C SER A 29 0.83 -11.35 -5.67
N LYS A 30 0.17 -10.86 -6.74
CA LYS A 30 0.48 -9.56 -7.36
C LYS A 30 0.25 -8.40 -6.40
N GLU A 31 -0.83 -8.44 -5.62
CA GLU A 31 -1.11 -7.43 -4.59
C GLU A 31 -0.06 -7.45 -3.47
N GLU A 32 0.36 -8.61 -2.99
CA GLU A 32 1.37 -8.77 -1.94
C GLU A 32 2.73 -8.21 -2.37
N GLU A 33 3.14 -8.44 -3.63
CA GLU A 33 4.36 -7.84 -4.20
C GLU A 33 4.28 -6.31 -4.20
N ASN A 34 3.15 -5.75 -4.61
CA ASN A 34 2.92 -4.30 -4.63
C ASN A 34 2.98 -3.69 -3.22
N ILE A 35 2.26 -4.29 -2.26
CA ILE A 35 2.24 -3.83 -0.86
C ILE A 35 3.63 -3.94 -0.24
N THR A 36 4.33 -5.04 -0.49
CA THR A 36 5.71 -5.23 0.01
C THR A 36 6.66 -4.19 -0.56
N GLY A 37 6.55 -3.87 -1.85
CA GLY A 37 7.35 -2.84 -2.51
C GLY A 37 7.14 -1.45 -1.89
N VAL A 38 5.88 -1.04 -1.72
CA VAL A 38 5.52 0.23 -1.06
C VAL A 38 6.00 0.26 0.38
N GLY A 39 5.78 -0.82 1.14
CA GLY A 39 6.20 -0.93 2.52
C GLY A 39 7.71 -0.73 2.70
N LYS A 40 8.53 -1.29 1.81
CA LYS A 40 10.00 -1.10 1.81
C LYS A 40 10.39 0.35 1.54
N LEU A 41 9.72 1.02 0.59
CA LEU A 41 9.96 2.43 0.31
C LEU A 41 9.62 3.34 1.50
N LEU A 42 8.47 3.10 2.13
CA LEU A 42 8.05 3.85 3.32
C LEU A 42 9.00 3.61 4.51
N ALA A 43 9.49 2.38 4.67
CA ALA A 43 10.52 2.06 5.67
C ALA A 43 11.80 2.87 5.43
N LEU A 44 12.25 3.00 4.17
CA LEU A 44 13.41 3.83 3.83
C LEU A 44 13.18 5.31 4.19
N PHE A 45 12.00 5.86 3.96
CA PHE A 45 11.72 7.26 4.34
C PHE A 45 11.74 7.47 5.85
N ARG A 46 11.27 6.50 6.62
CA ARG A 46 11.36 6.51 8.09
C ARG A 46 12.83 6.45 8.52
N ASP A 47 13.58 5.48 8.01
CA ASP A 47 14.93 5.19 8.46
C ASP A 47 15.90 6.34 8.11
N GLU A 48 15.68 7.01 6.98
CA GLU A 48 16.43 8.21 6.55
C GLU A 48 15.87 9.53 7.15
N SER A 49 14.96 9.46 8.12
CA SER A 49 14.35 10.62 8.81
C SER A 49 13.68 11.64 7.88
N VAL A 50 13.22 11.19 6.71
CA VAL A 50 12.58 12.03 5.69
C VAL A 50 11.11 12.27 6.04
N LEU A 51 10.42 11.23 6.50
CA LEU A 51 9.04 11.27 6.97
C LEU A 51 8.87 10.30 8.16
N PRO A 52 8.29 10.73 9.29
CA PRO A 52 8.04 9.86 10.42
C PRO A 52 6.97 8.81 10.09
N ALA A 53 7.15 7.59 10.58
CA ALA A 53 6.29 6.45 10.19
C ALA A 53 4.89 6.46 10.80
N ASP A 54 4.69 7.20 11.89
CA ASP A 54 3.37 7.47 12.46
C ASP A 54 2.67 8.67 11.79
N GLY A 55 3.33 9.31 10.82
CA GLY A 55 2.82 10.47 10.10
C GLY A 55 2.81 11.77 10.92
N MET A 56 3.31 11.76 12.16
CA MET A 56 3.26 12.90 13.06
C MET A 56 4.54 13.73 12.93
N VAL A 57 4.39 14.99 12.53
CA VAL A 57 5.49 15.95 12.40
C VAL A 57 5.31 17.11 13.39
N ASP A 58 6.41 17.65 13.90
CA ASP A 58 6.35 18.90 14.65
C ASP A 58 5.77 19.99 13.73
N PRO A 59 4.82 20.82 14.20
CA PRO A 59 4.25 21.90 13.39
C PRO A 59 5.28 22.80 12.71
N LYS A 60 6.44 23.02 13.34
CA LYS A 60 7.52 23.85 12.76
C LYS A 60 8.17 23.22 11.50
N ASP A 61 8.10 21.89 11.40
CA ASP A 61 8.71 21.09 10.34
C ASP A 61 7.68 20.65 9.28
N TYR A 62 6.40 20.95 9.49
CA TYR A 62 5.29 20.53 8.62
C TYR A 62 5.52 20.90 7.16
N GLU A 63 5.89 22.14 6.86
CA GLU A 63 6.09 22.58 5.47
C GLU A 63 7.27 21.86 4.80
N ILE A 64 8.31 21.53 5.56
CA ILE A 64 9.46 20.76 5.06
C ILE A 64 9.01 19.32 4.75
N ALA A 65 8.31 18.68 5.68
CA ALA A 65 7.78 17.34 5.50
C ALA A 65 6.79 17.27 4.33
N ARG A 66 5.90 18.25 4.19
CA ARG A 66 4.93 18.35 3.08
C ARG A 66 5.64 18.48 1.73
N LYS A 67 6.67 19.33 1.64
CA LYS A 67 7.46 19.50 0.41
C LYS A 67 8.22 18.23 0.05
N ASN A 68 8.81 17.55 1.03
CA ASN A 68 9.50 16.28 0.82
C ASN A 68 8.51 15.21 0.36
N SER A 69 7.38 15.06 1.05
CA SER A 69 6.31 14.12 0.69
C SER A 69 5.87 14.28 -0.77
N ARG A 70 5.64 15.51 -1.25
CA ARG A 70 5.32 15.76 -2.67
C ARG A 70 6.45 15.37 -3.61
N LYS A 71 7.70 15.70 -3.28
CA LYS A 71 8.86 15.34 -4.11
C LYS A 71 9.03 13.82 -4.24
N PHE A 72 8.87 13.09 -3.13
CA PHE A 72 8.93 11.62 -3.13
C PHE A 72 7.70 11.01 -3.82
N LYS A 73 6.53 11.66 -3.67
CA LYS A 73 5.38 11.68 -4.59
C LYS A 73 5.77 11.37 -6.02
N ASP A 74 6.33 12.41 -6.61
CA ASP A 74 6.61 12.50 -8.02
C ASP A 74 7.70 11.50 -8.44
N ILE A 75 8.73 11.30 -7.61
CA ILE A 75 9.76 10.28 -7.86
C ILE A 75 9.15 8.89 -7.89
N PHE A 76 8.33 8.53 -6.90
CA PHE A 76 7.73 7.21 -6.79
C PHE A 76 6.84 6.92 -8.00
N ILE A 77 5.89 7.82 -8.32
CA ILE A 77 5.03 7.68 -9.50
C ILE A 77 5.87 7.65 -10.79
N GLY A 78 6.95 8.44 -10.86
CA GLY A 78 7.85 8.49 -12.00
C GLY A 78 8.66 7.22 -12.26
N LEU A 79 8.71 6.27 -11.31
CA LEU A 79 9.36 4.96 -11.51
C LEU A 79 8.48 3.96 -12.28
N ALA A 80 7.18 4.26 -12.46
CA ALA A 80 6.27 3.41 -13.22
C ALA A 80 6.66 3.33 -14.70
N LYS A 81 6.53 2.13 -15.28
CA LYS A 81 6.91 1.84 -16.67
C LYS A 81 5.80 2.18 -17.67
N ASP A 82 4.56 2.11 -17.23
CA ASP A 82 3.37 2.36 -18.04
C ASP A 82 2.30 3.11 -17.25
N ASP A 83 1.19 3.44 -17.92
CA ASP A 83 0.12 4.24 -17.31
C ASP A 83 -0.69 3.44 -16.27
N GLU A 84 -0.75 2.11 -16.38
CA GLU A 84 -1.40 1.25 -15.38
C GLU A 84 -0.60 1.24 -14.07
N GLU A 85 0.72 1.08 -14.15
CA GLU A 85 1.64 1.19 -13.01
C GLU A 85 1.61 2.61 -12.41
N LYS A 86 1.51 3.68 -13.22
CA LYS A 86 1.38 5.06 -12.70
C LYS A 86 0.10 5.24 -11.91
N GLU A 87 -1.02 4.73 -12.41
CA GLU A 87 -2.31 4.80 -11.71
C GLU A 87 -2.23 4.02 -10.39
N LEU A 88 -1.64 2.84 -10.43
CA LEU A 88 -1.41 2.01 -9.24
C LEU A 88 -0.52 2.75 -8.21
N PHE A 89 0.62 3.30 -8.63
CA PHE A 89 1.55 4.01 -7.75
C PHE A 89 0.92 5.27 -7.17
N THR A 90 0.08 5.94 -7.94
CA THR A 90 -0.71 7.10 -7.46
C THR A 90 -1.66 6.69 -6.34
N LYS A 91 -2.36 5.56 -6.49
CA LYS A 91 -3.30 5.03 -5.48
C LYS A 91 -2.59 4.50 -4.23
N LEU A 92 -1.41 3.91 -4.40
CA LEU A 92 -0.62 3.33 -3.31
C LEU A 92 0.05 4.38 -2.41
N TRP A 93 0.19 5.63 -2.87
CA TRP A 93 0.78 6.68 -2.05
C TRP A 93 -0.10 6.99 -0.81
N PRO A 94 0.43 6.92 0.42
CA PRO A 94 -0.40 7.04 1.62
C PRO A 94 -0.86 8.47 1.92
N TYR A 95 -0.08 9.49 1.53
CA TYR A 95 -0.39 10.89 1.81
C TYR A 95 -1.14 11.52 0.62
N GLN A 96 -2.40 11.14 0.46
CA GLN A 96 -3.27 11.75 -0.55
C GLN A 96 -3.59 13.18 -0.16
N GLU A 97 -3.58 14.08 -1.14
CA GLU A 97 -4.09 15.42 -0.90
C GLU A 97 -5.60 15.31 -0.70
N PRO A 98 -6.17 16.03 0.28
CA PRO A 98 -7.62 16.06 0.42
C PRO A 98 -8.21 16.50 -0.92
N ALA A 99 -9.26 15.79 -1.38
CA ALA A 99 -10.06 16.28 -2.48
C ALA A 99 -10.47 17.72 -2.13
N ASN A 100 -10.23 18.69 -3.01
CA ASN A 100 -10.59 20.09 -2.78
C ASN A 100 -12.06 20.18 -2.33
N THR A 101 -12.30 20.21 -1.04
CA THR A 101 -13.55 20.65 -0.42
C THR A 101 -13.43 22.14 -0.17
N GLU A 102 -13.03 22.89 -1.18
CA GLU A 102 -13.24 24.34 -1.22
C GLU A 102 -14.66 24.55 -1.77
N GLY A 103 -15.67 24.49 -0.89
CA GLY A 103 -17.05 24.72 -1.31
C GLY A 103 -18.18 24.20 -0.43
N LEU A 104 -18.01 24.13 0.90
CA LEU A 104 -19.13 24.04 1.85
C LEU A 104 -19.02 25.13 2.91
#